data_AF-A0A540KGV7-F1
#
_entry.id   AF-A0A540KGV7-F1
#
_cell.length_a   1.000
_cell.length_b   1.000
_cell.length_c   1.000
_cell.angle_alpha   90.00
_cell.angle_beta   90.00
_cell.angle_gamma   90.00
#
_symmetry.space_group_name_H-M   'P 1'
#
loop_
_entity.id
_entity.type
_entity.pdbx_description
1 polymer ?
#
loop_
_entity_poly.entity_id
_entity_poly.type
_entity_poly.pdbx_seq_one_letter_code
_entity_poly.pdbx_strand_id
1 'polypeptide(L)'
;MMFGRLKGVTSGILKWKGDSSLTSALLRDVAPEVELSEYGRAPSPGSESPSGLLNGESINVEPIADLDLFFERLYSYYCEKGLWCIIIKWIVELLSLGFTILFSGFFLLKVDWNGLRNAKCGMDAFESGIKPCDLAKEALHQHPLSPLTLSKAIIVGYLGIFSIYLVFCFLRFFSQLRDTLGVRHFYHNSLHVTDNEIQTMPWASILEKVVQLQRSQQLCVVKDLSAHDVVMRLMRKENYLIGMLNKGVLAFPISQWVPGAGPTVKFGSDGKQERLILTKTLEWTLNWCILQSMFDRNFCVTRDFISNPRTLKKRLMVVGFVMLLLSPFLVIFMLVYLFLRHAEQFYNHPSTASSRRWSNLSRWMFREFNEVDHLFKHRITSSVVHASDYLKQFPSPIISIVAKFISFVSGGFAAILIIIAFLEESLLEGHYTGMMLLEEMASIFLAPYLLIFVVPKRVDDILQFIADFTVDVEGVGHVCSFSAFDFPRHGNSNYGSPYNVPRSQRSSQGKMEKSFLRYDHNHYS
;
A
#
# COMPACT_ATOMS: atom_id res chain seq x y z
N MET A 1 17.14 -55.44 -16.93
CA MET A 1 18.53 -55.87 -16.66
C MET A 1 19.37 -54.60 -16.59
N MET A 2 20.10 -54.22 -15.56
CA MET A 2 20.53 -54.87 -14.32
C MET A 2 20.29 -53.92 -13.13
N PHE A 3 19.92 -54.50 -12.00
CA PHE A 3 19.97 -53.90 -10.67
C PHE A 3 21.42 -53.78 -10.19
N GLY A 4 21.74 -52.69 -9.51
CA GLY A 4 22.93 -52.57 -8.66
C GLY A 4 22.59 -51.77 -7.41
N ARG A 5 22.33 -52.48 -6.31
CA ARG A 5 22.03 -51.96 -4.97
C ARG A 5 23.13 -52.44 -4.04
N LEU A 6 23.81 -51.57 -3.29
CA LEU A 6 24.28 -51.86 -1.93
C LEU A 6 24.92 -50.62 -1.24
N LYS A 7 24.22 -50.15 -0.19
CA LYS A 7 24.68 -49.78 1.18
C LYS A 7 25.89 -48.83 1.32
N GLY A 8 25.88 -47.76 2.12
CA GLY A 8 25.25 -47.53 3.41
C GLY A 8 26.36 -47.37 4.46
N VAL A 9 26.65 -46.12 4.89
CA VAL A 9 27.47 -45.80 6.07
C VAL A 9 26.86 -44.60 6.79
N THR A 10 26.69 -44.77 8.10
CA THR A 10 26.16 -43.86 9.12
C THR A 10 27.23 -42.96 9.76
N SER A 11 26.77 -41.94 10.51
CA SER A 11 27.49 -41.08 11.48
C SER A 11 28.02 -39.75 10.89
N GLY A 12 27.87 -38.59 11.53
CA GLY A 12 27.47 -38.29 12.90
C GLY A 12 27.17 -36.80 13.11
N ILE A 13 26.46 -36.55 14.20
CA ILE A 13 26.09 -35.24 14.75
C ILE A 13 27.36 -34.54 15.27
N LEU A 14 27.66 -33.34 14.78
CA LEU A 14 28.69 -32.48 15.36
C LEU A 14 28.05 -31.27 16.05
N LYS A 15 27.88 -31.39 17.37
CA LYS A 15 27.68 -30.25 18.30
C LYS A 15 28.98 -29.47 18.35
N TRP A 16 28.92 -28.14 18.18
CA TRP A 16 29.99 -27.25 18.61
C TRP A 16 29.54 -26.51 19.87
N LYS A 17 30.27 -26.77 20.95
CA LYS A 17 30.23 -26.09 22.24
C LYS A 17 31.67 -25.66 22.51
N GLY A 18 31.90 -24.39 22.78
CA GLY A 18 33.20 -23.85 23.17
C GLY A 18 33.01 -22.90 24.34
N ASP A 19 33.43 -23.33 25.52
CA ASP A 19 33.55 -22.57 26.76
C ASP A 19 35.05 -22.44 27.12
N SER A 20 35.51 -21.24 27.51
CA SER A 20 36.55 -20.92 28.53
C SER A 20 37.06 -19.46 28.33
N SER A 21 36.76 -18.46 29.17
CA SER A 21 37.34 -18.09 30.49
C SER A 21 38.83 -17.67 30.41
N LEU A 22 39.21 -16.38 30.49
CA LEU A 22 39.62 -15.56 31.66
C LEU A 22 40.73 -14.63 31.08
N THR A 23 40.74 -13.31 31.27
CA THR A 23 41.21 -12.64 32.49
C THR A 23 40.68 -11.22 32.63
N SER A 24 40.18 -10.95 33.82
CA SER A 24 40.04 -9.64 34.46
C SER A 24 41.39 -9.15 34.96
N ALA A 25 41.87 -8.00 34.47
CA ALA A 25 42.87 -7.18 35.17
C ALA A 25 42.94 -5.79 34.51
N LEU A 26 42.17 -4.84 35.04
CA LEU A 26 42.54 -3.44 35.29
C LEU A 26 41.29 -2.69 35.75
N LEU A 27 41.17 -2.59 37.06
CA LEU A 27 40.17 -1.81 37.80
C LEU A 27 40.83 -0.52 38.33
N ARG A 28 39.98 0.49 38.53
CA ARG A 28 40.15 1.74 39.33
C ARG A 28 40.82 2.92 38.59
N ASP A 29 40.31 4.16 38.62
CA ASP A 29 39.77 4.90 39.78
C ASP A 29 38.67 5.95 39.44
N VAL A 30 37.68 6.02 40.35
CA VAL A 30 37.07 7.20 41.02
C VAL A 30 36.21 8.24 40.27
N ALA A 31 35.04 8.51 40.86
CA ALA A 31 34.01 9.51 40.55
C ALA A 31 34.25 10.87 41.24
N PRO A 32 33.44 11.91 40.92
CA PRO A 32 33.02 12.87 41.92
C PRO A 32 31.49 12.86 42.13
N GLU A 33 31.08 12.61 43.37
CA GLU A 33 29.83 13.11 43.97
C GLU A 33 29.87 14.65 44.08
N VAL A 34 28.70 15.30 43.97
CA VAL A 34 28.18 16.52 44.66
C VAL A 34 26.82 16.81 43.98
N GLU A 35 25.65 16.97 44.58
CA GLU A 35 25.12 16.93 45.95
C GLU A 35 23.58 16.79 45.81
N LEU A 36 22.96 15.99 46.67
CA LEU A 36 21.51 15.91 46.89
C LEU A 36 21.11 16.95 47.96
N SER A 37 20.07 17.75 47.67
CA SER A 37 19.16 18.31 48.68
C SER A 37 17.77 18.40 48.03
N GLU A 38 16.83 17.55 48.40
CA GLU A 38 15.96 17.53 49.58
C GLU A 38 14.58 18.20 49.34
N TYR A 39 13.56 17.35 49.50
CA TYR A 39 12.15 17.59 49.83
C TYR A 39 11.15 18.14 48.79
N GLY A 40 10.15 17.31 48.49
CA GLY A 40 8.91 17.71 47.83
C GLY A 40 7.89 16.59 47.59
N ARG A 41 7.40 15.99 48.69
CA ARG A 41 6.33 14.98 48.84
C ARG A 41 5.17 15.06 47.81
N ALA A 42 4.76 13.90 47.28
CA ALA A 42 3.54 13.71 46.48
C ALA A 42 2.26 13.87 47.33
N PRO A 43 1.15 14.40 46.76
CA PRO A 43 -0.16 14.31 47.39
C PRO A 43 -1.11 13.34 46.67
N SER A 44 -1.85 12.56 47.45
CA SER A 44 -3.13 11.93 47.11
C SER A 44 -3.96 11.84 48.40
N PRO A 45 -5.28 11.58 48.35
CA PRO A 45 -6.33 12.38 47.74
C PRO A 45 -7.36 12.84 48.80
N GLY A 46 -8.00 14.00 48.63
CA GLY A 46 -9.09 14.42 49.51
C GLY A 46 -9.63 15.82 49.19
N SER A 47 -10.88 15.84 48.71
CA SER A 47 -11.91 16.86 48.98
C SER A 47 -11.46 18.25 49.42
N GLU A 48 -11.60 19.25 48.54
CA GLU A 48 -12.28 20.52 48.85
C GLU A 48 -12.45 21.34 47.56
N SER A 49 -13.69 21.69 47.24
CA SER A 49 -14.01 22.68 46.21
C SER A 49 -13.48 24.05 46.63
N PRO A 50 -13.11 24.90 45.66
CA PRO A 50 -13.66 26.25 45.68
C PRO A 50 -14.18 26.66 44.31
N SER A 51 -15.48 26.91 44.28
CA SER A 51 -16.11 27.76 43.29
C SER A 51 -15.59 29.19 43.46
N GLY A 52 -15.12 29.80 42.38
CA GLY A 52 -15.01 31.25 42.28
C GLY A 52 -13.65 31.78 41.86
N LEU A 53 -13.38 31.80 40.55
CA LEU A 53 -12.81 32.97 39.88
C LEU A 53 -12.93 32.80 38.36
N LEU A 54 -14.09 33.21 37.85
CA LEU A 54 -14.32 33.45 36.43
C LEU A 54 -13.48 34.65 35.99
N ASN A 55 -12.40 34.41 35.28
CA ASN A 55 -11.91 35.34 34.27
C ASN A 55 -11.89 34.59 32.94
N GLY A 56 -12.84 34.98 32.09
CA GLY A 56 -13.06 34.41 30.78
C GLY A 56 -11.94 34.76 29.82
N GLU A 57 -11.15 33.76 29.49
CA GLU A 57 -10.94 33.39 28.10
C GLU A 57 -11.24 31.90 28.05
N SER A 58 -12.49 31.55 27.74
CA SER A 58 -12.76 30.23 27.19
C SER A 58 -11.92 30.15 25.91
N ILE A 59 -10.75 29.53 26.01
CA ILE A 59 -10.10 28.97 24.82
C ILE A 59 -11.19 28.06 24.26
N ASN A 60 -11.86 28.53 23.21
CA ASN A 60 -12.80 27.74 22.43
C ASN A 60 -11.97 26.66 21.75
N VAL A 61 -11.54 25.66 22.51
CA VAL A 61 -11.12 24.40 21.96
C VAL A 61 -12.43 23.75 21.57
N GLU A 62 -12.84 24.00 20.32
CA GLU A 62 -13.90 23.20 19.71
C GLU A 62 -13.50 21.74 19.92
N PRO A 63 -14.30 20.94 20.64
CA PRO A 63 -14.01 19.53 20.80
C PRO A 63 -13.90 18.95 19.39
N ILE A 64 -12.74 18.39 19.07
CA ILE A 64 -12.45 17.87 17.73
C ILE A 64 -13.50 16.80 17.44
N ALA A 65 -14.39 17.07 16.50
CA ALA A 65 -15.56 16.23 16.23
C ALA A 65 -15.19 14.81 15.79
N ASP A 66 -14.02 14.65 15.18
CA ASP A 66 -13.47 13.37 14.72
C ASP A 66 -11.97 13.31 15.01
N LEU A 67 -11.60 12.68 16.13
CA LEU A 67 -10.22 12.51 16.56
C LEU A 67 -9.43 11.56 15.64
N ASP A 68 -10.07 10.55 15.04
CA ASP A 68 -9.38 9.58 14.18
C ASP A 68 -8.97 10.24 12.86
N LEU A 69 -9.89 10.98 12.24
CA LEU A 69 -9.61 11.79 11.05
C LEU A 69 -8.57 12.88 11.33
N PHE A 70 -8.61 13.48 12.53
CA PHE A 70 -7.60 14.44 12.95
C PHE A 70 -6.20 13.81 13.02
N PHE A 71 -6.03 12.66 13.68
CA PHE A 71 -4.74 11.98 13.74
C PHE A 71 -4.28 11.44 12.38
N GLU A 72 -5.20 11.00 11.52
CA GLU A 72 -4.89 10.61 10.14
C GLU A 72 -4.31 11.79 9.36
N ARG A 73 -4.94 12.98 9.46
CA ARG A 73 -4.49 14.21 8.81
C ARG A 73 -3.16 14.71 9.38
N LEU A 74 -2.99 14.64 10.71
CA LEU A 74 -1.75 14.99 11.40
C LEU A 74 -0.59 14.13 10.89
N TYR A 75 -0.80 12.81 10.87
CA TYR A 75 0.18 11.85 10.38
C TYR A 75 0.48 12.01 8.87
N SER A 76 -0.55 12.27 8.06
CA SER A 76 -0.37 12.54 6.62
C SER A 76 0.46 13.80 6.39
N TYR A 77 0.25 14.87 7.19
CA TYR A 77 1.03 16.09 7.09
C TYR A 77 2.53 15.85 7.38
N TYR A 78 2.81 15.03 8.40
CA TYR A 78 4.16 14.58 8.72
C TYR A 78 4.79 13.77 7.57
N CYS A 79 4.07 12.78 7.04
CA CYS A 79 4.60 11.89 6.00
C CYS A 79 4.94 12.63 4.71
N GLU A 80 4.12 13.61 4.34
CA GLU A 80 4.32 14.43 3.14
C GLU A 80 5.30 15.59 3.35
N LYS A 81 5.88 15.73 4.56
CA LYS A 81 6.97 16.68 4.87
C LYS A 81 6.56 18.17 4.79
N GLY A 82 5.30 18.48 5.10
CA GLY A 82 4.82 19.85 5.25
C GLY A 82 3.95 20.37 4.10
N LEU A 83 3.41 21.59 4.25
CA LEU A 83 2.37 22.14 3.37
C LEU A 83 2.81 22.25 1.91
N TRP A 84 3.99 22.82 1.64
CA TRP A 84 4.43 23.09 0.27
C TRP A 84 4.65 21.79 -0.51
N CYS A 85 5.22 20.78 0.12
CA CYS A 85 5.37 19.45 -0.48
C CYS A 85 4.02 18.84 -0.84
N ILE A 86 3.02 18.96 0.04
CA ILE A 86 1.65 18.49 -0.20
C ILE A 86 1.01 19.23 -1.39
N ILE A 87 1.06 20.56 -1.39
CA ILE A 87 0.46 21.39 -2.45
C ILE A 87 1.11 21.09 -3.80
N ILE A 88 2.44 21.07 -3.86
CA ILE A 88 3.18 20.78 -5.09
C ILE A 88 2.85 19.39 -5.60
N LYS A 89 2.81 18.38 -4.72
CA LYS A 89 2.42 17.02 -5.08
C LYS A 89 1.03 16.98 -5.71
N TRP A 90 0.03 17.60 -5.09
CA TRP A 90 -1.33 17.62 -5.64
C TRP A 90 -1.44 18.37 -6.97
N ILE A 91 -0.71 19.48 -7.13
CA ILE A 91 -0.64 20.22 -8.41
C ILE A 91 -0.04 19.33 -9.49
N VAL A 92 1.09 18.68 -9.22
CA VAL A 92 1.75 17.79 -10.17
C VAL A 92 0.87 16.59 -10.53
N GLU A 93 0.16 16.00 -9.56
CA GLU A 93 -0.80 14.92 -9.81
C GLU A 93 -1.96 15.37 -10.71
N LEU A 94 -2.51 16.57 -10.47
CA LEU A 94 -3.58 17.15 -11.28
C LEU A 94 -3.12 17.46 -12.71
N LEU A 95 -1.94 18.08 -12.85
CA LEU A 95 -1.32 18.36 -14.15
C LEU A 95 -1.02 17.07 -14.92
N SER A 96 -0.52 16.04 -14.24
CA SER A 96 -0.24 14.73 -14.84
C SER A 96 -1.51 14.06 -15.34
N LEU A 97 -2.60 14.12 -14.58
CA LEU A 97 -3.90 13.60 -14.99
C LEU A 97 -4.44 14.37 -16.21
N GLY A 98 -4.43 15.70 -16.16
CA GLY A 98 -4.87 16.55 -17.26
C GLY A 98 -4.07 16.33 -18.53
N PHE A 99 -2.74 16.26 -18.42
CA PHE A 99 -1.84 15.93 -19.52
C PHE A 99 -2.15 14.56 -20.13
N THR A 100 -2.33 13.53 -19.31
CA THR A 100 -2.66 12.18 -19.78
C THR A 100 -3.96 12.16 -20.58
N ILE A 101 -4.99 12.87 -20.11
CA ILE A 101 -6.29 12.97 -20.80
C ILE A 101 -6.13 13.70 -22.14
N LEU A 102 -5.51 14.88 -22.16
CA LEU A 102 -5.31 15.67 -23.37
C LEU A 102 -4.46 14.93 -24.41
N PHE A 103 -3.36 14.31 -23.96
CA PHE A 103 -2.48 13.52 -24.79
C PHE A 103 -3.21 12.30 -25.37
N SER A 104 -3.96 11.56 -24.54
CA SER A 104 -4.77 10.43 -25.01
C SER A 104 -5.83 10.85 -26.03
N GLY A 105 -6.49 11.99 -25.83
CA GLY A 105 -7.47 12.51 -26.78
C GLY A 105 -6.85 12.90 -28.12
N PHE A 106 -5.64 13.46 -28.11
CA PHE A 106 -4.89 13.78 -29.33
C PHE A 106 -4.57 12.49 -30.13
N PHE A 107 -3.95 11.49 -29.51
CA PHE A 107 -3.52 10.27 -30.20
C PHE A 107 -4.67 9.33 -30.59
N LEU A 108 -5.74 9.26 -29.81
CA LEU A 108 -6.84 8.32 -30.06
C LEU A 108 -7.92 8.88 -30.98
N LEU A 109 -8.11 10.20 -31.05
CA LEU A 109 -9.15 10.81 -31.88
C LEU A 109 -8.61 11.60 -33.08
N LYS A 110 -7.53 12.38 -32.91
CA LYS A 110 -7.05 13.29 -33.95
C LYS A 110 -6.07 12.63 -34.92
N VAL A 111 -5.19 11.76 -34.45
CA VAL A 111 -4.17 11.12 -35.28
C VAL A 111 -4.79 10.04 -36.17
N ASP A 112 -4.62 10.16 -37.48
CA ASP A 112 -4.98 9.12 -38.45
C ASP A 112 -3.82 8.13 -38.58
N TRP A 113 -3.93 6.99 -37.90
CA TRP A 113 -2.92 5.94 -37.95
C TRP A 113 -2.87 5.22 -39.31
N ASN A 114 -3.98 5.18 -40.06
CA ASN A 114 -4.01 4.58 -41.39
C ASN A 114 -3.39 5.53 -42.41
N GLY A 115 -3.69 6.82 -42.32
CA GLY A 115 -3.03 7.88 -43.07
C GLY A 115 -1.53 7.89 -42.81
N LEU A 116 -1.11 7.86 -41.54
CA LEU A 116 0.31 7.85 -41.16
C LEU A 116 1.07 6.60 -41.66
N ARG A 117 0.43 5.43 -41.64
CA ARG A 117 1.06 4.18 -42.12
C ARG A 117 1.16 4.09 -43.64
N ASN A 118 0.24 4.74 -44.36
CA ASN A 118 0.16 4.68 -45.82
C ASN A 118 0.68 5.94 -46.51
N ALA A 119 1.02 6.99 -45.75
CA ALA A 119 1.55 8.24 -46.28
C ALA A 119 2.96 8.05 -46.86
N LYS A 120 3.04 7.87 -48.17
CA LYS A 120 4.29 7.92 -48.97
C LYS A 120 4.82 9.35 -49.22
N CYS A 121 4.16 10.36 -48.65
CA CYS A 121 4.43 11.78 -48.91
C CYS A 121 5.90 12.21 -48.69
N GLY A 122 6.67 11.49 -47.86
CA GLY A 122 8.10 11.77 -47.66
C GLY A 122 9.01 11.26 -48.79
N MET A 123 8.70 10.12 -49.41
CA MET A 123 9.53 9.53 -50.47
C MET A 123 9.18 10.10 -51.85
N ASP A 124 7.88 10.29 -52.12
CA ASP A 124 7.41 10.77 -53.43
C ASP A 124 7.76 12.26 -53.66
N ALA A 125 7.93 13.06 -52.59
CA ALA A 125 8.31 14.47 -52.67
C ALA A 125 9.80 14.70 -53.02
N PHE A 126 10.68 13.74 -52.71
CA PHE A 126 12.11 13.82 -53.06
C PHE A 126 12.36 13.52 -54.54
N GLU A 127 11.51 12.68 -55.14
CA GLU A 127 11.64 12.25 -56.55
C GLU A 127 10.95 13.19 -57.56
N SER A 128 9.94 13.95 -57.15
CA SER A 128 9.05 14.65 -58.10
C SER A 128 8.95 16.17 -57.94
N GLY A 129 9.75 16.80 -57.08
CA GLY A 129 10.04 18.25 -57.11
C GLY A 129 8.86 19.23 -56.97
N ILE A 130 7.61 18.79 -56.82
CA ILE A 130 6.42 19.66 -56.74
C ILE A 130 5.34 19.02 -55.86
N LYS A 131 5.38 19.33 -54.56
CA LYS A 131 4.27 19.73 -53.65
C LYS A 131 4.79 19.67 -52.20
N PRO A 132 4.66 20.74 -51.40
CA PRO A 132 4.92 20.63 -49.97
C PRO A 132 3.84 19.71 -49.37
N CYS A 133 4.25 18.51 -48.97
CA CYS A 133 3.39 17.61 -48.22
C CYS A 133 3.13 18.22 -46.84
N ASP A 134 1.97 18.84 -46.66
CA ASP A 134 1.48 19.22 -45.33
C ASP A 134 1.13 17.93 -44.57
N LEU A 135 2.13 17.30 -43.93
CA LEU A 135 1.94 16.10 -43.10
C LEU A 135 0.82 16.28 -42.08
N ALA A 136 0.62 17.51 -41.58
CA ALA A 136 -0.46 17.83 -40.65
C ALA A 136 -1.86 17.63 -41.25
N LYS A 137 -2.07 17.81 -42.56
CA LYS A 137 -3.37 17.59 -43.22
C LYS A 137 -3.65 16.11 -43.50
N GLU A 138 -2.61 15.31 -43.70
CA GLU A 138 -2.70 13.87 -43.98
C GLU A 138 -2.71 13.03 -42.70
N ALA A 139 -1.98 13.46 -41.67
CA ALA A 139 -1.85 12.74 -40.40
C ALA A 139 -2.92 13.10 -39.36
N LEU A 140 -3.69 14.18 -39.57
CA LEU A 140 -4.74 14.62 -38.65
C LEU A 140 -6.11 14.59 -39.33
N HIS A 141 -7.06 13.90 -38.70
CA HIS A 141 -8.45 13.98 -39.12
C HIS A 141 -9.01 15.40 -38.93
N GLN A 142 -9.46 16.03 -40.02
CA GLN A 142 -10.13 17.35 -39.97
C GLN A 142 -11.47 17.29 -39.21
N HIS A 143 -12.18 16.16 -39.31
CA HIS A 143 -13.40 15.88 -38.56
C HIS A 143 -13.29 14.55 -37.81
N PRO A 144 -12.73 14.54 -36.58
CA PRO A 144 -12.45 13.30 -35.86
C PRO A 144 -13.72 12.49 -35.50
N LEU A 145 -14.89 13.15 -35.46
CA LEU A 145 -16.16 12.59 -34.96
C LEU A 145 -17.07 12.00 -36.06
N SER A 146 -16.75 12.18 -37.35
CA SER A 146 -17.59 11.70 -38.47
C SER A 146 -16.86 10.64 -39.32
N PRO A 147 -17.41 9.42 -39.53
CA PRO A 147 -18.57 8.81 -38.88
C PRO A 147 -18.25 8.35 -37.44
N LEU A 148 -19.28 8.32 -36.60
CA LEU A 148 -19.20 7.93 -35.19
C LEU A 148 -19.23 6.39 -35.09
N THR A 149 -18.06 5.76 -35.18
CA THR A 149 -17.91 4.33 -34.94
C THR A 149 -18.01 3.99 -33.45
N LEU A 150 -18.35 2.75 -33.12
CA LEU A 150 -18.45 2.27 -31.73
C LEU A 150 -17.13 2.47 -30.96
N SER A 151 -15.98 2.31 -31.62
CA SER A 151 -14.66 2.59 -31.03
C SER A 151 -14.47 4.07 -30.67
N LYS A 152 -14.85 4.99 -31.56
CA LYS A 152 -14.81 6.43 -31.30
C LYS A 152 -15.77 6.84 -30.19
N ALA A 153 -16.96 6.22 -30.12
CA ALA A 153 -17.91 6.46 -29.03
C ALA A 153 -17.32 6.04 -27.66
N ILE A 154 -16.65 4.89 -27.58
CA ILE A 154 -15.96 4.43 -26.36
C ILE A 154 -14.85 5.42 -25.96
N ILE A 155 -14.05 5.90 -26.92
CA ILE A 155 -12.96 6.87 -26.66
C ILE A 155 -13.53 8.21 -26.16
N VAL A 156 -14.60 8.72 -26.79
CA VAL A 156 -15.26 9.95 -26.33
C VAL A 156 -15.87 9.77 -24.94
N GLY A 157 -16.49 8.62 -24.65
CA GLY A 157 -17.00 8.28 -23.33
C GLY A 157 -15.89 8.23 -22.27
N TYR A 158 -14.75 7.59 -22.60
CA TYR A 158 -13.54 7.59 -21.78
C TYR A 158 -13.09 9.02 -21.46
N LEU A 159 -12.89 9.86 -22.48
CA LEU A 159 -12.45 11.25 -22.28
C LEU A 159 -13.44 12.03 -21.42
N GLY A 160 -14.74 11.89 -21.67
CA GLY A 160 -15.79 12.55 -20.89
C GLY A 160 -15.76 12.16 -19.41
N ILE A 161 -15.71 10.86 -19.10
CA ILE A 161 -15.66 10.36 -17.71
C ILE A 161 -14.41 10.90 -16.98
N PHE A 162 -13.24 10.82 -17.61
CA PHE A 162 -12.00 11.27 -16.99
C PHE A 162 -11.90 12.80 -16.90
N SER A 163 -12.50 13.55 -17.83
CA SER A 163 -12.64 15.02 -17.70
C SER A 163 -13.55 15.41 -16.54
N ILE A 164 -14.66 14.72 -16.31
CA ILE A 164 -15.51 14.94 -15.12
C ILE A 164 -14.72 14.62 -13.85
N TYR A 165 -13.95 13.53 -13.84
CA TYR A 165 -13.08 13.16 -12.73
C TYR A 165 -11.99 14.22 -12.48
N LEU A 166 -11.38 14.80 -13.52
CA LEU A 166 -10.41 15.89 -13.41
C LEU A 166 -11.03 17.12 -12.73
N VAL A 167 -12.24 17.52 -13.12
CA VAL A 167 -12.97 18.63 -12.49
C VAL A 167 -13.28 18.32 -11.03
N PHE A 168 -13.74 17.10 -10.73
CA PHE A 168 -13.96 16.66 -9.34
C PHE A 168 -12.67 16.74 -8.51
N CYS A 169 -11.53 16.27 -9.03
CA CYS A 169 -10.24 16.37 -8.37
C CYS A 169 -9.82 17.82 -8.13
N PHE A 170 -10.05 18.71 -9.09
CA PHE A 170 -9.77 20.13 -8.95
C PHE A 170 -10.63 20.80 -7.87
N LEU A 171 -11.93 20.47 -7.78
CA LEU A 171 -12.79 20.98 -6.70
C LEU A 171 -12.37 20.40 -5.35
N ARG A 172 -12.05 19.11 -5.30
CA ARG A 172 -11.56 18.43 -4.10
C ARG A 172 -10.27 19.05 -3.56
N PHE A 173 -9.37 19.52 -4.44
CA PHE A 173 -8.14 20.21 -4.05
C PHE A 173 -8.40 21.38 -3.10
N PHE A 174 -9.39 22.24 -3.38
CA PHE A 174 -9.70 23.38 -2.50
C PHE A 174 -10.23 22.94 -1.13
N SER A 175 -11.08 21.91 -1.10
CA SER A 175 -11.59 21.35 0.16
C SER A 175 -10.45 20.76 0.99
N GLN A 176 -9.57 19.98 0.37
CA GLN A 176 -8.43 19.34 1.04
C GLN A 176 -7.39 20.37 1.50
N LEU A 177 -7.20 21.46 0.75
CA LEU A 177 -6.32 22.55 1.12
C LEU A 177 -6.79 23.23 2.41
N ARG A 178 -8.09 23.52 2.54
CA ARG A 178 -8.67 24.12 3.76
C ARG A 178 -8.38 23.25 4.98
N ASP A 179 -8.64 21.95 4.87
CA ASP A 179 -8.38 20.99 5.94
C ASP A 179 -6.89 20.94 6.34
N THR A 180 -6.01 20.93 5.34
CA THR A 180 -4.54 20.87 5.55
C THR A 180 -4.01 22.15 6.19
N LEU A 181 -4.56 23.31 5.85
CA LEU A 181 -4.23 24.58 6.50
C LEU A 181 -4.62 24.57 7.99
N GLY A 182 -5.75 23.93 8.35
CA GLY A 182 -6.13 23.71 9.74
C GLY A 182 -5.09 22.87 10.50
N VAL A 183 -4.58 21.81 9.88
CA VAL A 183 -3.53 20.96 10.47
C VAL A 183 -2.21 21.72 10.61
N ARG A 184 -1.83 22.53 9.61
CA ARG A 184 -0.65 23.41 9.69
C ARG A 184 -0.77 24.38 10.86
N HIS A 185 -1.94 24.99 11.04
CA HIS A 185 -2.19 25.89 12.16
C HIS A 185 -1.98 25.18 13.50
N PHE A 186 -2.46 23.94 13.64
CA PHE A 186 -2.22 23.12 14.83
C PHE A 186 -0.73 22.82 15.06
N TYR A 187 0.02 22.46 14.02
CA TYR A 187 1.47 22.23 14.15
C TYR A 187 2.22 23.48 14.62
N HIS A 188 1.90 24.63 14.05
CA HIS A 188 2.60 25.88 14.33
C HIS A 188 2.22 26.48 15.70
N ASN A 189 0.93 26.48 16.03
CA ASN A 189 0.41 27.18 17.21
C ASN A 189 0.31 26.29 18.45
N SER A 190 -0.02 25.01 18.28
CA SER A 190 -0.21 24.09 19.42
C SER A 190 1.02 23.24 19.70
N LEU A 191 1.65 22.68 18.66
CA LEU A 191 2.85 21.85 18.83
C LEU A 191 4.16 22.65 18.81
N HIS A 192 4.10 23.91 18.38
CA HIS A 192 5.25 24.80 18.17
C HIS A 192 6.34 24.13 17.30
N VAL A 193 5.92 23.52 16.19
CA VAL A 193 6.82 22.91 15.21
C VAL A 193 6.63 23.59 13.86
N THR A 194 7.73 24.06 13.29
CA THR A 194 7.77 24.69 11.96
C THR A 194 7.87 23.65 10.84
N ASP A 195 7.47 24.01 9.62
CA ASP A 195 7.57 23.10 8.47
C ASP A 195 8.99 22.62 8.17
N ASN A 196 10.01 23.43 8.48
CA ASN A 196 11.41 23.06 8.27
C ASN A 196 11.84 21.98 9.27
N GLU A 197 11.41 22.08 10.52
CA GLU A 197 11.70 21.09 11.56
C GLU A 197 11.00 19.75 11.26
N ILE A 198 9.79 19.77 10.69
CA ILE A 198 9.04 18.55 10.32
C ILE A 198 9.82 17.67 9.33
N GLN A 199 10.71 18.26 8.51
CA GLN A 199 11.48 17.50 7.54
C GLN A 199 12.48 16.54 8.21
N THR A 200 13.07 16.96 9.33
CA THR A 200 14.13 16.22 10.04
C THR A 200 13.65 15.54 11.32
N MET A 201 12.50 15.94 11.87
CA MET A 201 11.99 15.39 13.11
C MET A 201 11.50 13.94 12.97
N PRO A 202 11.81 13.05 13.92
CA PRO A 202 11.21 11.72 13.96
C PRO A 202 9.75 11.77 14.41
N TRP A 203 8.94 10.83 13.93
CA TRP A 203 7.51 10.74 14.28
C TRP A 203 7.29 10.57 15.79
N ALA A 204 8.17 9.83 16.48
CA ALA A 204 8.09 9.60 17.93
C ALA A 204 8.07 10.92 18.72
N SER A 205 8.93 11.89 18.38
CA SER A 205 8.96 13.19 19.05
C SER A 205 7.71 14.04 18.79
N ILE A 206 7.04 13.85 17.64
CA ILE A 206 5.75 14.51 17.37
C ILE A 206 4.66 13.88 18.24
N LEU A 207 4.63 12.54 18.34
CA LEU A 207 3.71 11.84 19.24
C LEU A 207 3.90 12.27 20.70
N GLU A 208 5.14 12.39 21.17
CA GLU A 208 5.44 12.88 22.52
C GLU A 208 4.89 14.28 22.76
N LYS A 209 5.10 15.21 21.81
CA LYS A 209 4.54 16.57 21.89
C LYS A 209 3.01 16.56 21.92
N VAL A 210 2.37 15.69 21.13
CA VAL A 210 0.90 15.54 21.13
C VAL A 210 0.41 15.00 22.49
N VAL A 211 1.07 13.99 23.04
CA VAL A 211 0.74 13.42 24.36
C VAL A 211 0.99 14.43 25.48
N GLN A 212 2.02 15.26 25.37
CA GLN A 212 2.28 16.34 26.32
C GLN A 212 1.22 17.44 26.24
N LEU A 213 0.83 17.84 25.02
CA LEU A 213 -0.20 18.84 24.78
C LEU A 213 -1.58 18.37 25.26
N GLN A 214 -1.88 17.07 25.15
CA GLN A 214 -3.11 16.48 25.69
C GLN A 214 -3.27 16.76 27.20
N ARG A 215 -2.18 16.76 27.97
CA ARG A 215 -2.22 17.04 29.41
C ARG A 215 -2.60 18.48 29.74
N SER A 216 -2.34 19.42 28.83
CA SER A 216 -2.62 20.84 29.04
C SER A 216 -3.90 21.34 28.35
N GLN A 217 -4.23 20.82 27.17
CA GLN A 217 -5.38 21.28 26.35
C GLN A 217 -6.53 20.26 26.23
N GLN A 218 -6.45 19.08 26.87
CA GLN A 218 -7.49 18.04 26.89
C GLN A 218 -8.17 17.78 25.51
N LEU A 219 -7.38 17.41 24.50
CA LEU A 219 -7.90 17.05 23.16
C LEU A 219 -8.89 15.86 23.23
N CYS A 220 -8.64 14.91 24.13
CA CYS A 220 -9.58 13.87 24.53
C CYS A 220 -10.11 14.15 25.95
N VAL A 221 -11.43 14.22 26.11
CA VAL A 221 -12.08 14.51 27.40
C VAL A 221 -12.20 13.27 28.29
N VAL A 222 -12.21 12.07 27.69
CA VAL A 222 -12.51 10.82 28.39
C VAL A 222 -11.31 10.33 29.21
N LYS A 223 -10.09 10.44 28.66
CA LYS A 223 -8.86 9.91 29.25
C LYS A 223 -7.64 10.61 28.68
N ASP A 224 -6.56 10.66 29.45
CA ASP A 224 -5.23 11.00 28.95
C ASP A 224 -4.79 10.04 27.84
N LEU A 225 -4.46 10.62 26.70
CA LEU A 225 -4.11 9.89 25.48
C LEU A 225 -2.67 9.37 25.58
N SER A 226 -2.47 8.07 25.37
CA SER A 226 -1.12 7.49 25.22
C SER A 226 -0.68 7.48 23.75
N ALA A 227 0.62 7.35 23.50
CA ALA A 227 1.14 7.13 22.15
C ALA A 227 0.52 5.88 21.50
N HIS A 228 0.26 4.84 22.30
CA HIS A 228 -0.40 3.63 21.85
C HIS A 228 -1.84 3.88 21.40
N ASP A 229 -2.58 4.73 22.12
CA ASP A 229 -3.95 5.11 21.75
C ASP A 229 -3.99 5.87 20.42
N VAL A 230 -3.05 6.80 20.20
CA VAL A 230 -2.92 7.53 18.91
C VAL A 230 -2.63 6.56 17.77
N VAL A 231 -1.68 5.64 17.96
CA VAL A 231 -1.31 4.66 16.92
C VAL A 231 -2.46 3.69 16.65
N MET A 232 -3.17 3.22 17.67
CA MET A 232 -4.36 2.36 17.50
C MET A 232 -5.47 3.06 16.71
N ARG A 233 -5.70 4.36 16.95
CA ARG A 233 -6.65 5.17 16.18
C ARG A 233 -6.20 5.32 14.73
N LEU A 234 -4.93 5.66 14.51
CA LEU A 234 -4.36 5.82 13.17
C LEU A 234 -4.39 4.51 12.36
N MET A 235 -4.14 3.39 13.01
CA MET A 235 -4.03 2.06 12.38
C MET A 235 -5.31 1.23 12.50
N ARG A 236 -6.43 1.83 12.95
CA ARG A 236 -7.65 1.11 13.34
C ARG A 236 -8.11 0.16 12.24
N LYS A 237 -8.26 0.66 11.01
CA LYS A 237 -8.77 -0.08 9.84
C LYS A 237 -7.74 -1.10 9.35
N GLU A 238 -6.48 -0.70 9.28
CA GLU A 238 -5.35 -1.48 8.81
C GLU A 238 -5.10 -2.71 9.69
N ASN A 239 -5.23 -2.57 11.01
CA ASN A 239 -5.07 -3.66 11.97
C ASN A 239 -6.13 -4.77 11.78
N TYR A 240 -7.37 -4.42 11.40
CA TYR A 240 -8.37 -5.43 11.01
C TYR A 240 -7.98 -6.15 9.72
N LEU A 241 -7.47 -5.43 8.71
CA LEU A 241 -7.01 -6.06 7.47
C LEU A 241 -5.83 -7.02 7.70
N ILE A 242 -4.86 -6.59 8.51
CA ILE A 242 -3.72 -7.43 8.92
C ILE A 242 -4.21 -8.69 9.65
N GLY A 243 -5.16 -8.54 10.57
CA GLY A 243 -5.76 -9.66 11.30
C GLY A 243 -6.48 -10.66 10.39
N MET A 244 -7.33 -10.17 9.49
CA MET A 244 -8.07 -11.00 8.52
C MET A 244 -7.13 -11.79 7.59
N LEU A 245 -6.04 -11.16 7.13
CA LEU A 245 -5.04 -11.82 6.30
C LEU A 245 -4.23 -12.84 7.09
N ASN A 246 -3.80 -12.51 8.30
CA ASN A 246 -3.01 -13.41 9.15
C ASN A 246 -3.78 -14.66 9.57
N LYS A 247 -5.10 -14.55 9.78
CA LYS A 247 -6.00 -15.69 10.04
C LYS A 247 -6.46 -16.42 8.79
N GLY A 248 -6.13 -15.92 7.60
CA GLY A 248 -6.55 -16.49 6.32
C GLY A 248 -8.07 -16.49 6.16
N VAL A 249 -8.75 -15.41 6.58
CA VAL A 249 -10.20 -15.21 6.37
C VAL A 249 -10.47 -14.88 4.90
N LEU A 250 -9.56 -14.14 4.28
CA LEU A 250 -9.59 -13.74 2.86
C LEU A 250 -8.93 -14.78 1.93
N ALA A 251 -8.89 -16.06 2.34
CA ALA A 251 -8.34 -17.14 1.53
C ALA A 251 -9.41 -17.72 0.60
N PHE A 252 -9.05 -17.86 -0.68
CA PHE A 252 -9.96 -18.23 -1.75
C PHE A 252 -9.48 -19.52 -2.44
N PRO A 253 -10.40 -20.41 -2.86
CA PRO A 253 -10.04 -21.61 -3.62
C PRO A 253 -9.72 -21.22 -5.08
N ILE A 254 -8.54 -20.65 -5.31
CA ILE A 254 -8.10 -20.16 -6.62
C ILE A 254 -6.97 -21.04 -7.15
N SER A 255 -6.96 -21.26 -8.48
CA SER A 255 -5.90 -22.00 -9.16
C SER A 255 -4.55 -21.32 -9.01
N GLN A 256 -3.47 -22.11 -8.91
CA GLN A 256 -2.09 -21.62 -8.84
C GLN A 256 -1.67 -20.79 -10.08
N TRP A 257 -2.36 -20.98 -11.20
CA TRP A 257 -2.07 -20.29 -12.46
C TRP A 257 -2.59 -18.85 -12.52
N VAL A 258 -3.41 -18.41 -11.56
CA VAL A 258 -3.90 -17.03 -11.55
C VAL A 258 -2.77 -16.08 -11.17
N PRO A 259 -2.46 -15.05 -11.99
CA PRO A 259 -1.47 -14.04 -11.66
C PRO A 259 -1.80 -13.38 -10.31
N GLY A 260 -0.80 -13.27 -9.44
CA GLY A 260 -0.98 -12.76 -8.07
C GLY A 260 -1.53 -13.78 -7.06
N ALA A 261 -1.65 -15.06 -7.42
CA ALA A 261 -1.95 -16.15 -6.47
C ALA A 261 -0.85 -16.29 -5.42
N GLY A 262 -1.18 -15.92 -4.18
CA GLY A 262 -0.30 -16.02 -3.02
C GLY A 262 -0.15 -17.45 -2.48
N PRO A 263 0.51 -17.60 -1.32
CA PRO A 263 0.74 -18.90 -0.70
C PRO A 263 -0.57 -19.56 -0.27
N THR A 264 -0.57 -20.90 -0.24
CA THR A 264 -1.66 -21.70 0.33
C THR A 264 -1.66 -21.55 1.84
N VAL A 265 -2.77 -21.08 2.42
CA VAL A 265 -2.89 -20.80 3.87
C VAL A 265 -3.72 -21.86 4.59
N LYS A 266 -4.71 -22.44 3.91
CA LYS A 266 -5.57 -23.50 4.46
C LYS A 266 -5.81 -24.58 3.42
N PHE A 267 -5.93 -25.81 3.90
CA PHE A 267 -6.53 -26.90 3.14
C PHE A 267 -8.01 -26.93 3.51
N GLY A 268 -8.88 -26.69 2.54
CA GLY A 268 -10.33 -26.81 2.75
C GLY A 268 -10.71 -28.24 3.14
N SER A 269 -11.85 -28.39 3.80
CA SER A 269 -12.46 -29.70 4.12
C SER A 269 -12.56 -30.63 2.91
N ASP A 270 -12.68 -30.05 1.71
CA ASP A 270 -12.83 -30.76 0.43
C ASP A 270 -11.48 -31.04 -0.26
N GLY A 271 -10.34 -30.84 0.42
CA GLY A 271 -8.99 -31.02 -0.14
C GLY A 271 -8.52 -29.92 -1.10
N LYS A 272 -9.35 -28.90 -1.37
CA LYS A 272 -8.97 -27.74 -2.19
C LYS A 272 -8.04 -26.80 -1.42
N GLN A 273 -6.96 -26.38 -2.07
CA GLN A 273 -5.99 -25.42 -1.52
C GLN A 273 -6.58 -24.00 -1.56
N GLU A 274 -6.67 -23.35 -0.40
CA GLU A 274 -7.09 -21.95 -0.29
C GLU A 274 -5.87 -21.03 -0.32
N ARG A 275 -5.84 -20.12 -1.31
CA ARG A 275 -4.75 -19.18 -1.58
C ARG A 275 -5.20 -17.75 -1.33
N LEU A 276 -4.29 -16.90 -0.87
CA LEU A 276 -4.54 -15.47 -0.67
C LEU A 276 -4.26 -14.70 -1.97
N ILE A 277 -5.15 -13.77 -2.34
CA ILE A 277 -4.91 -12.80 -3.41
C ILE A 277 -5.35 -11.42 -2.91
N LEU A 278 -4.46 -10.44 -3.02
CA LEU A 278 -4.76 -9.05 -2.65
C LEU A 278 -4.09 -8.09 -3.64
N THR A 279 -4.78 -7.85 -4.76
CA THR A 279 -4.41 -6.78 -5.70
C THR A 279 -4.74 -5.42 -5.09
N LYS A 280 -4.12 -4.33 -5.59
CA LYS A 280 -4.41 -2.96 -5.11
C LYS A 280 -5.89 -2.59 -5.25
N THR A 281 -6.48 -2.97 -6.38
CA THR A 281 -7.89 -2.75 -6.69
C THR A 281 -8.80 -3.50 -5.71
N LEU A 282 -8.45 -4.74 -5.35
CA LEU A 282 -9.18 -5.51 -4.35
C LEU A 282 -9.01 -4.92 -2.95
N GLU A 283 -7.80 -4.53 -2.56
CA GLU A 283 -7.53 -3.85 -1.29
C GLU A 283 -8.39 -2.59 -1.13
N TRP A 284 -8.38 -1.72 -2.14
CA TRP A 284 -9.20 -0.49 -2.12
C TRP A 284 -10.68 -0.81 -1.96
N THR A 285 -11.16 -1.83 -2.66
CA THR A 285 -12.57 -2.22 -2.58
C THR A 285 -12.95 -2.83 -1.24
N LEU A 286 -12.08 -3.67 -0.65
CA LEU A 286 -12.30 -4.21 0.69
C LEU A 286 -12.27 -3.10 1.74
N ASN A 287 -11.35 -2.14 1.62
CA ASN A 287 -11.30 -0.98 2.51
C ASN A 287 -12.60 -0.17 2.44
N TRP A 288 -13.06 0.16 1.22
CA TRP A 288 -14.29 0.93 1.02
C TRP A 288 -15.56 0.18 1.45
N CYS A 289 -15.67 -1.10 1.07
CA CYS A 289 -16.90 -1.88 1.27
C CYS A 289 -17.04 -2.42 2.68
N ILE A 290 -15.94 -2.68 3.39
CA ILE A 290 -15.93 -3.30 4.71
C ILE A 290 -15.40 -2.30 5.74
N LEU A 291 -14.12 -1.92 5.66
CA LEU A 291 -13.43 -1.21 6.74
C LEU A 291 -13.93 0.22 6.95
N GLN A 292 -14.33 0.93 5.91
CA GLN A 292 -14.87 2.29 6.04
C GLN A 292 -16.34 2.29 6.49
N SER A 293 -17.10 1.24 6.19
CA SER A 293 -18.52 1.17 6.54
C SER A 293 -18.84 0.40 7.80
N MET A 294 -17.86 -0.31 8.37
CA MET A 294 -18.09 -1.05 9.60
C MET A 294 -18.19 -0.14 10.82
N PHE A 295 -17.63 1.09 10.76
CA PHE A 295 -17.62 2.03 11.88
C PHE A 295 -18.71 3.10 11.75
N ASP A 296 -19.40 3.36 12.85
CA ASP A 296 -20.29 4.50 13.02
C ASP A 296 -19.50 5.78 13.33
N ARG A 297 -20.19 6.93 13.39
CA ARG A 297 -19.60 8.24 13.74
C ARG A 297 -18.92 8.29 15.11
N ASN A 298 -19.25 7.34 15.99
CA ASN A 298 -18.64 7.21 17.33
C ASN A 298 -17.47 6.20 17.35
N PHE A 299 -16.97 5.76 16.19
CA PHE A 299 -15.91 4.75 16.05
C PHE A 299 -16.25 3.39 16.67
N CYS A 300 -17.54 3.11 16.79
CA CYS A 300 -18.05 1.81 17.18
C CYS A 300 -18.43 0.99 15.94
N VAL A 301 -18.17 -0.32 15.97
CA VAL A 301 -18.67 -1.25 14.96
C VAL A 301 -20.20 -1.30 15.02
N THR A 302 -20.86 -0.97 13.91
CA THR A 302 -22.32 -0.95 13.83
C THR A 302 -22.88 -2.34 14.05
N ARG A 303 -23.79 -2.52 15.01
CA ARG A 303 -24.43 -3.83 15.26
C ARG A 303 -25.24 -4.32 14.06
N ASP A 304 -25.82 -3.39 13.30
CA ASP A 304 -26.55 -3.69 12.07
C ASP A 304 -25.63 -4.24 10.96
N PHE A 305 -24.37 -3.82 10.95
CA PHE A 305 -23.37 -4.29 9.98
C PHE A 305 -23.01 -5.76 10.24
N ILE A 306 -22.82 -6.13 11.51
CA ILE A 306 -22.53 -7.52 11.91
C ILE A 306 -23.76 -8.42 11.69
N SER A 307 -24.95 -7.93 12.02
CA SER A 307 -26.17 -8.74 12.01
C SER A 307 -26.72 -9.02 10.60
N ASN A 308 -26.41 -8.18 9.61
CA ASN A 308 -26.99 -8.24 8.26
C ASN A 308 -25.97 -8.60 7.16
N PRO A 309 -25.55 -9.87 7.02
CA PRO A 309 -24.59 -10.30 5.98
C PRO A 309 -25.10 -10.06 4.56
N ARG A 310 -26.43 -10.09 4.35
CA ARG A 310 -27.05 -9.89 3.04
C ARG A 310 -26.78 -8.49 2.47
N THR A 311 -26.76 -7.47 3.33
CA THR A 311 -26.53 -6.08 2.92
C THR A 311 -25.09 -5.90 2.43
N LEU A 312 -24.12 -6.45 3.16
CA LEU A 312 -22.72 -6.41 2.76
C LEU A 312 -22.46 -7.21 1.47
N LYS A 313 -23.07 -8.40 1.32
CA LYS A 313 -23.01 -9.18 0.07
C LYS A 313 -23.55 -8.37 -1.12
N LYS A 314 -24.73 -7.76 -0.99
CA LYS A 314 -25.32 -6.91 -2.04
C LYS A 314 -24.41 -5.74 -2.39
N ARG A 315 -23.84 -5.07 -1.39
CA ARG A 315 -22.92 -3.95 -1.59
C ARG A 315 -21.68 -4.35 -2.40
N LEU A 316 -21.04 -5.45 -2.02
CA LEU A 316 -19.87 -5.99 -2.73
C LEU A 316 -20.21 -6.35 -4.18
N MET A 317 -21.37 -6.97 -4.42
CA MET A 317 -21.83 -7.28 -5.78
C MET A 317 -22.10 -6.01 -6.60
N VAL A 318 -22.78 -5.02 -6.05
CA VAL A 318 -23.07 -3.74 -6.74
C VAL A 318 -21.78 -3.02 -7.10
N VAL A 319 -20.83 -2.91 -6.16
CA VAL A 319 -19.52 -2.31 -6.44
C VAL A 319 -18.77 -3.11 -7.51
N GLY A 320 -18.80 -4.45 -7.45
CA GLY A 320 -18.23 -5.31 -8.49
C GLY A 320 -18.84 -5.07 -9.88
N PHE A 321 -20.16 -4.93 -9.99
CA PHE A 321 -20.83 -4.63 -11.26
C PHE A 321 -20.46 -3.23 -11.79
N VAL A 322 -20.40 -2.21 -10.93
CA VAL A 322 -19.95 -0.87 -11.31
C VAL A 322 -18.50 -0.89 -11.82
N MET A 323 -17.62 -1.63 -11.15
CA MET A 323 -16.22 -1.79 -11.59
C MET A 323 -16.13 -2.53 -12.94
N LEU A 324 -16.95 -3.55 -13.16
CA LEU A 324 -17.02 -4.25 -14.44
C LEU A 324 -17.49 -3.32 -15.57
N LEU A 325 -18.49 -2.48 -15.32
CA LEU A 325 -18.99 -1.50 -16.28
C LEU A 325 -17.93 -0.44 -16.63
N LEU A 326 -17.14 -0.01 -15.64
CA LEU A 326 -16.07 0.98 -15.83
C LEU A 326 -14.76 0.37 -16.41
N SER A 327 -14.60 -0.95 -16.33
CA SER A 327 -13.39 -1.66 -16.75
C SER A 327 -12.86 -1.30 -18.16
N PRO A 328 -13.66 -1.21 -19.24
CA PRO A 328 -13.12 -0.90 -20.56
C PRO A 328 -12.46 0.49 -20.62
N PHE A 329 -12.99 1.48 -19.90
CA PHE A 329 -12.43 2.82 -19.85
C PHE A 329 -11.16 2.88 -18.99
N LEU A 330 -11.15 2.15 -17.86
CA LEU A 330 -9.99 2.06 -16.97
C LEU A 330 -8.79 1.38 -17.63
N VAL A 331 -9.02 0.36 -18.47
CA VAL A 331 -7.94 -0.31 -19.22
C VAL A 331 -7.26 0.66 -20.19
N ILE A 332 -8.03 1.44 -20.94
CA ILE A 332 -7.47 2.44 -21.87
C ILE A 332 -6.61 3.45 -21.10
N PHE A 333 -7.14 4.01 -20.00
CA PHE A 333 -6.39 4.94 -19.16
C PHE A 333 -5.09 4.33 -18.63
N MET A 334 -5.17 3.12 -18.07
CA MET A 334 -4.01 2.42 -17.52
C MET A 334 -2.95 2.15 -18.58
N LEU A 335 -3.34 1.73 -19.79
CA LEU A 335 -2.41 1.50 -20.89
C LEU A 335 -1.66 2.77 -21.29
N VAL A 336 -2.39 3.87 -21.49
CA VAL A 336 -1.77 5.16 -21.83
C VAL A 336 -0.88 5.67 -20.70
N TYR A 337 -1.34 5.58 -19.45
CA TYR A 337 -0.58 6.01 -18.29
C TYR A 337 0.71 5.19 -18.12
N LEU A 338 0.63 3.86 -18.29
CA LEU A 338 1.80 2.97 -18.21
C LEU A 338 2.81 3.29 -19.31
N PHE A 339 2.32 3.51 -20.54
CA PHE A 339 3.17 3.92 -21.65
C PHE A 339 3.88 5.25 -21.33
N LEU A 340 3.14 6.29 -20.95
CA LEU A 340 3.73 7.61 -20.64
C LEU A 340 4.71 7.56 -19.46
N ARG A 341 4.40 6.79 -18.43
CA ARG A 341 5.22 6.71 -17.21
C ARG A 341 6.51 5.91 -17.40
N HIS A 342 6.46 4.87 -18.21
CA HIS A 342 7.56 3.91 -18.30
C HIS A 342 8.25 3.88 -19.67
N ALA A 343 7.78 4.61 -20.69
CA ALA A 343 8.42 4.63 -22.02
C ALA A 343 9.92 4.96 -21.94
N GLU A 344 10.29 5.98 -21.16
CA GLU A 344 11.69 6.39 -20.97
C GLU A 344 12.53 5.31 -20.25
N GLN A 345 11.97 4.70 -19.21
CA GLN A 345 12.62 3.59 -18.49
C GLN A 345 12.76 2.33 -19.34
N PHE A 346 11.77 2.04 -20.19
CA PHE A 346 11.80 0.90 -21.11
C PHE A 346 12.89 1.06 -22.18
N TYR A 347 13.09 2.29 -22.67
CA TYR A 347 14.10 2.59 -23.67
C TYR A 347 15.52 2.55 -23.08
N ASN A 348 15.74 3.21 -21.93
CA ASN A 348 17.08 3.39 -21.38
C ASN A 348 17.58 2.20 -20.54
N HIS A 349 16.70 1.48 -19.83
CA HIS A 349 17.10 0.45 -18.86
C HIS A 349 16.17 -0.79 -18.87
N PRO A 350 16.26 -1.68 -19.89
CA PRO A 350 15.40 -2.86 -20.00
C PRO A 350 15.56 -3.83 -18.81
N SER A 351 16.73 -3.85 -18.16
CA SER A 351 16.98 -4.67 -16.96
C SER A 351 16.18 -4.22 -15.72
N THR A 352 15.78 -2.95 -15.65
CA THR A 352 15.01 -2.40 -14.52
C THR A 352 13.58 -2.96 -14.50
N ALA A 353 13.01 -3.28 -15.65
CA ALA A 353 11.71 -3.95 -15.77
C ALA A 353 11.71 -5.38 -15.20
N SER A 354 12.89 -6.02 -15.13
CA SER A 354 13.06 -7.35 -14.52
C SER A 354 13.39 -7.29 -13.02
N SER A 355 13.52 -6.10 -12.42
CA SER A 355 13.81 -5.98 -10.99
C SER A 355 12.62 -6.50 -10.17
N ARG A 356 12.87 -7.47 -9.30
CA ARG A 356 11.83 -8.05 -8.44
C ARG A 356 11.42 -7.04 -7.37
N ARG A 357 10.11 -6.90 -7.18
CA ARG A 357 9.51 -6.03 -6.15
C ARG A 357 8.63 -6.86 -5.23
N TRP A 358 8.44 -6.39 -4.00
CA TRP A 358 7.46 -6.98 -3.09
C TRP A 358 6.05 -6.81 -3.65
N SER A 359 5.30 -7.92 -3.69
CA SER A 359 3.88 -7.91 -4.06
C SER A 359 3.06 -7.15 -3.01
N ASN A 360 1.88 -6.67 -3.40
CA ASN A 360 1.00 -5.96 -2.49
C ASN A 360 0.54 -6.84 -1.31
N LEU A 361 0.19 -8.10 -1.59
CA LEU A 361 -0.13 -9.09 -0.56
C LEU A 361 1.03 -9.30 0.42
N SER A 362 2.26 -9.42 -0.09
CA SER A 362 3.45 -9.58 0.76
C SER A 362 3.63 -8.39 1.69
N ARG A 363 3.33 -7.16 1.22
CA ARG A 363 3.43 -5.97 2.07
C ARG A 363 2.51 -6.09 3.29
N TRP A 364 1.24 -6.44 3.09
CA TRP A 364 0.29 -6.62 4.19
C TRP A 364 0.59 -7.83 5.07
N MET A 365 1.11 -8.92 4.50
CA MET A 365 1.53 -10.08 5.27
C MET A 365 2.70 -9.78 6.22
N PHE A 366 3.68 -9.00 5.76
CA PHE A 366 4.86 -8.65 6.57
C PHE A 366 4.65 -7.46 7.51
N ARG A 367 3.63 -6.63 7.26
CA ARG A 367 3.30 -5.48 8.13
C ARG A 367 2.85 -5.95 9.50
N GLU A 368 3.47 -5.42 10.55
CA GLU A 368 3.14 -5.75 11.94
C GLU A 368 1.90 -4.96 12.44
N PHE A 369 1.24 -5.43 13.50
CA PHE A 369 0.15 -4.67 14.14
C PHE A 369 0.70 -3.36 14.72
N ASN A 370 -0.08 -2.28 14.61
CA ASN A 370 0.33 -0.93 15.02
C ASN A 370 1.63 -0.42 14.36
N GLU A 371 2.04 -1.00 13.22
CA GLU A 371 3.17 -0.49 12.44
C GLU A 371 2.70 0.52 11.40
N VAL A 372 2.96 1.79 11.68
CA VAL A 372 2.66 2.92 10.78
C VAL A 372 3.44 2.81 9.46
N ASP A 373 2.86 3.38 8.40
CA ASP A 373 3.28 3.13 7.02
C ASP A 373 4.74 3.50 6.72
N HIS A 374 5.28 4.61 7.27
CA HIS A 374 6.65 5.01 7.00
C HIS A 374 7.68 4.04 7.62
N LEU A 375 7.44 3.56 8.85
CA LEU A 375 8.29 2.55 9.51
C LEU A 375 8.29 1.24 8.73
N PHE A 376 7.11 0.82 8.27
CA PHE A 376 6.96 -0.37 7.44
C PHE A 376 7.69 -0.21 6.10
N LYS A 377 7.50 0.91 5.40
CA LYS A 377 8.17 1.21 4.11
C LYS A 377 9.69 1.22 4.25
N HIS A 378 10.22 1.79 5.32
CA HIS A 378 11.65 1.79 5.59
C HIS A 378 12.19 0.35 5.72
N ARG A 379 11.55 -0.48 6.56
CA ARG A 379 11.95 -1.89 6.73
C ARG A 379 11.87 -2.68 5.43
N ILE A 380 10.72 -2.61 4.74
CA ILE A 380 10.49 -3.46 3.57
C ILE A 380 11.44 -3.06 2.43
N THR A 381 11.77 -1.77 2.29
CA THR A 381 12.72 -1.28 1.28
C THR A 381 14.13 -1.73 1.58
N SER A 382 14.57 -1.63 2.83
CA SER A 382 15.87 -2.16 3.28
C SER A 382 16.01 -3.67 2.98
N SER A 383 14.92 -4.43 3.12
CA SER A 383 14.94 -5.88 2.85
C SER A 383 15.07 -6.26 1.37
N VAL A 384 14.77 -5.35 0.42
CA VAL A 384 14.72 -5.67 -1.02
C VAL A 384 16.09 -6.13 -1.53
N VAL A 385 17.18 -5.49 -1.08
CA VAL A 385 18.54 -5.82 -1.53
C VAL A 385 18.88 -7.25 -1.13
N HIS A 386 18.72 -7.58 0.15
CA HIS A 386 19.00 -8.91 0.69
C HIS A 386 18.09 -9.99 0.10
N ALA A 387 16.80 -9.70 -0.09
CA ALA A 387 15.87 -10.64 -0.71
C ALA A 387 16.23 -10.93 -2.18
N SER A 388 16.67 -9.91 -2.91
CA SER A 388 17.15 -10.06 -4.30
C SER A 388 18.39 -10.94 -4.35
N ASP A 389 19.36 -10.71 -3.45
CA ASP A 389 20.59 -11.50 -3.40
C ASP A 389 20.36 -12.96 -2.98
N TYR A 390 19.41 -13.22 -2.08
CA TYR A 390 18.98 -14.58 -1.77
C TYR A 390 18.39 -15.29 -2.99
N LEU A 391 17.51 -14.63 -3.74
CA LEU A 391 16.87 -15.23 -4.92
C LEU A 391 17.87 -15.51 -6.05
N LYS A 392 18.92 -14.70 -6.20
CA LYS A 392 19.99 -14.93 -7.18
C LYS A 392 20.74 -16.25 -6.95
N GLN A 393 20.71 -16.80 -5.74
CA GLN A 393 21.35 -18.08 -5.41
C GLN A 393 20.59 -19.29 -6.01
N PHE A 394 19.35 -19.10 -6.47
CA PHE A 394 18.51 -20.17 -7.03
C PHE A 394 18.19 -19.93 -8.51
N PRO A 395 19.19 -19.89 -9.42
CA PRO A 395 18.92 -19.82 -10.84
C PRO A 395 18.31 -21.14 -11.31
N SER A 396 17.22 -21.06 -12.07
CA SER A 396 16.58 -22.26 -12.66
C SER A 396 17.33 -22.70 -13.93
N PRO A 397 17.90 -23.92 -13.99
CA PRO A 397 18.67 -24.38 -15.15
C PRO A 397 17.88 -24.40 -16.45
N ILE A 398 16.59 -24.78 -16.40
CA ILE A 398 15.71 -24.84 -17.57
C ILE A 398 15.56 -23.46 -18.21
N ILE A 399 15.28 -22.42 -17.41
CA ILE A 399 15.15 -21.04 -17.92
C ILE A 399 16.49 -20.57 -18.50
N SER A 400 17.63 -20.95 -17.91
CA SER A 400 18.94 -20.60 -18.46
C SER A 400 19.20 -21.24 -19.83
N ILE A 401 18.85 -22.52 -20.01
CA ILE A 401 18.98 -23.21 -21.31
C ILE A 401 18.09 -22.55 -22.36
N VAL A 402 16.82 -22.29 -22.02
CA VAL A 402 15.87 -21.63 -22.91
C VAL A 402 16.34 -20.20 -23.25
N ALA A 403 16.81 -19.42 -22.27
CA ALA A 403 17.31 -18.07 -22.48
C ALA A 403 18.56 -18.05 -23.38
N LYS A 404 19.48 -19.02 -23.23
CA LYS A 404 20.63 -19.18 -24.13
C LYS A 404 20.19 -19.46 -25.57
N PHE A 405 19.20 -20.32 -25.76
CA PHE A 405 18.65 -20.60 -27.08
C PHE A 405 17.96 -19.36 -27.69
N ILE A 406 17.12 -18.67 -26.92
CA ILE A 406 16.46 -17.43 -27.37
C ILE A 406 17.51 -16.38 -27.74
N SER A 407 18.53 -16.19 -26.91
CA SER A 407 19.62 -15.24 -27.17
C SER A 407 20.40 -15.58 -28.45
N PHE A 408 20.65 -16.88 -28.69
CA PHE A 408 21.28 -17.33 -29.93
C PHE A 408 20.42 -17.02 -31.16
N VAL A 409 19.12 -17.32 -31.11
CA VAL A 409 18.17 -17.06 -32.21
C VAL A 409 18.02 -15.55 -32.46
N SER A 410 17.80 -14.76 -31.40
CA SER A 410 17.69 -13.30 -31.51
C SER A 410 18.99 -12.67 -31.98
N GLY A 411 20.14 -13.18 -31.53
CA GLY A 411 21.47 -12.73 -31.98
C GLY A 411 21.72 -13.01 -33.46
N GLY A 412 21.24 -14.15 -33.98
CA GLY A 412 21.28 -14.46 -35.42
C GLY A 412 20.45 -13.49 -36.24
N PHE A 413 19.19 -13.23 -35.84
CA PHE A 413 18.35 -12.22 -36.50
C PHE A 413 18.95 -10.82 -36.38
N ALA A 414 19.48 -10.44 -35.21
CA ALA A 414 20.12 -9.15 -35.00
C ALA A 414 21.38 -8.99 -35.87
N ALA A 415 22.20 -10.02 -36.01
CA ALA A 415 23.38 -9.98 -36.88
C ALA A 415 22.98 -9.79 -38.35
N ILE A 416 21.95 -10.49 -38.82
CA ILE A 416 21.39 -10.31 -40.17
C ILE A 416 20.83 -8.89 -40.33
N LEU A 417 20.09 -8.39 -39.33
CA LEU A 417 19.55 -7.03 -39.34
C LEU A 417 20.65 -5.97 -39.28
N ILE A 418 21.77 -6.19 -38.58
CA ILE A 418 22.93 -5.28 -38.57
C ILE A 418 23.60 -5.26 -39.95
N ILE A 419 23.72 -6.41 -40.60
CA ILE A 419 24.25 -6.50 -41.99
C ILE A 419 23.33 -5.76 -42.95
N ILE A 420 22.00 -5.92 -42.81
CA ILE A 420 21.00 -5.22 -43.62
C ILE A 420 20.96 -3.72 -43.28
N ALA A 421 21.09 -3.33 -42.01
CA ALA A 421 21.11 -1.94 -41.56
C ALA A 421 22.41 -1.20 -41.94
N PHE A 422 23.50 -1.93 -42.22
CA PHE A 422 24.69 -1.37 -42.84
C PHE A 422 24.51 -1.10 -44.35
N LEU A 423 23.50 -1.72 -44.97
CA LEU A 423 23.16 -1.57 -46.39
C LEU A 423 22.00 -0.58 -46.64
N GLU A 424 21.24 -0.22 -45.60
CA GLU A 424 20.15 0.77 -45.66
C GLU A 424 20.03 1.49 -44.31
N GLU A 425 20.04 2.83 -44.33
CA GLU A 425 19.85 3.63 -43.12
C GLU A 425 18.45 3.43 -42.53
N SER A 426 18.44 3.02 -41.27
CA SER A 426 17.34 2.95 -40.30
C SER A 426 16.41 1.72 -40.36
N LEU A 427 16.46 0.90 -39.30
CA LEU A 427 15.34 0.82 -38.34
C LEU A 427 15.66 -0.04 -37.11
N LEU A 428 15.09 0.43 -36.01
CA LEU A 428 15.38 0.16 -34.61
C LEU A 428 14.64 -1.06 -34.02
N GLU A 429 15.09 -1.36 -32.80
CA GLU A 429 14.74 -2.37 -31.81
C GLU A 429 13.25 -2.58 -31.45
N GLY A 430 13.00 -3.79 -30.94
CA GLY A 430 12.47 -3.91 -29.58
C GLY A 430 11.25 -4.81 -29.42
N HIS A 431 11.42 -5.97 -28.79
CA HIS A 431 10.33 -6.62 -28.05
C HIS A 431 10.87 -7.45 -26.89
N TYR A 432 10.27 -7.25 -25.71
CA TYR A 432 9.76 -8.26 -24.77
C TYR A 432 9.59 -7.61 -23.39
N THR A 433 8.37 -7.28 -22.97
CA THR A 433 8.01 -7.17 -21.53
C THR A 433 6.49 -7.28 -21.35
N GLY A 434 5.96 -8.50 -21.21
CA GLY A 434 4.52 -8.73 -21.02
C GLY A 434 4.09 -9.01 -19.58
N MET A 435 4.95 -9.60 -18.74
CA MET A 435 4.46 -10.26 -17.52
C MET A 435 4.09 -9.32 -16.36
N MET A 436 4.74 -8.17 -16.21
CA MET A 436 4.39 -7.21 -15.13
C MET A 436 3.13 -6.40 -15.48
N LEU A 437 2.93 -6.08 -16.76
CA LEU A 437 1.74 -5.38 -17.26
C LEU A 437 0.49 -6.26 -17.19
N LEU A 438 0.66 -7.57 -17.43
CA LEU A 438 -0.44 -8.53 -17.34
C LEU A 438 -1.06 -8.61 -15.95
N GLU A 439 -0.30 -8.48 -14.86
CA GLU A 439 -0.87 -8.54 -13.50
C GLU A 439 -1.77 -7.33 -13.21
N GLU A 440 -1.31 -6.11 -13.51
CA GLU A 440 -2.08 -4.89 -13.29
C GLU A 440 -3.31 -4.83 -14.23
N MET A 441 -3.17 -5.24 -15.49
CA MET A 441 -4.30 -5.31 -16.44
C MET A 441 -5.29 -6.43 -16.09
N ALA A 442 -4.80 -7.61 -15.69
CA ALA A 442 -5.67 -8.71 -15.24
C ALA A 442 -6.41 -8.33 -13.96
N SER A 443 -5.82 -7.50 -13.08
CA SER A 443 -6.47 -7.06 -11.85
C SER A 443 -7.78 -6.29 -12.10
N ILE A 444 -7.88 -5.55 -13.22
CA ILE A 444 -9.07 -4.78 -13.59
C ILE A 444 -10.28 -5.70 -13.83
N PHE A 445 -10.05 -6.90 -14.37
CA PHE A 445 -11.09 -7.90 -14.62
C PHE A 445 -11.22 -8.93 -13.49
N LEU A 446 -10.11 -9.24 -12.81
CA LEU A 446 -10.09 -10.19 -11.70
C LEU A 446 -10.80 -9.62 -10.47
N ALA A 447 -10.62 -8.34 -10.15
CA ALA A 447 -11.27 -7.70 -9.01
C ALA A 447 -12.81 -7.77 -9.06
N PRO A 448 -13.52 -7.36 -10.14
CA PRO A 448 -14.97 -7.48 -10.21
C PRO A 448 -15.43 -8.94 -10.17
N TYR A 449 -14.71 -9.87 -10.81
CA TYR A 449 -15.02 -11.30 -10.70
C TYR A 449 -14.94 -11.81 -9.24
N LEU A 450 -13.86 -11.48 -8.53
CA LEU A 450 -13.70 -11.85 -7.12
C LEU A 450 -14.81 -11.23 -6.27
N LEU A 451 -15.16 -9.96 -6.50
CA LEU A 451 -16.17 -9.24 -5.73
C LEU A 451 -17.60 -9.75 -5.96
N ILE A 452 -17.93 -10.22 -7.16
CA ILE A 452 -19.28 -10.72 -7.48
C ILE A 452 -19.43 -12.18 -7.02
N PHE A 453 -18.41 -13.03 -7.23
CA PHE A 453 -18.59 -14.48 -7.12
C PHE A 453 -17.84 -15.13 -5.94
N VAL A 454 -16.77 -14.51 -5.44
CA VAL A 454 -15.84 -15.16 -4.50
C VAL A 454 -15.90 -14.54 -3.10
N VAL A 455 -15.68 -13.23 -2.97
CA VAL A 455 -15.71 -12.49 -1.70
C VAL A 455 -17.07 -12.60 -0.99
N PRO A 456 -18.23 -12.53 -1.67
CA PRO A 456 -19.54 -12.64 -1.00
C PRO A 456 -19.75 -13.99 -0.29
N LYS A 457 -19.04 -15.05 -0.68
CA LYS A 457 -19.10 -16.36 0.00
C LYS A 457 -18.35 -16.37 1.34
N ARG A 458 -17.44 -15.42 1.56
CA ARG A 458 -16.63 -15.25 2.79
C ARG A 458 -17.15 -14.18 3.72
N VAL A 459 -18.22 -13.47 3.34
CA VAL A 459 -18.77 -12.38 4.16
C VAL A 459 -19.14 -12.84 5.56
N ASP A 460 -19.71 -14.04 5.70
CA ASP A 460 -20.08 -14.57 7.01
C ASP A 460 -18.83 -14.82 7.88
N ASP A 461 -17.76 -15.40 7.30
CA ASP A 461 -16.46 -15.58 7.97
C ASP A 461 -15.81 -14.23 8.37
N ILE A 462 -15.95 -13.21 7.53
CA ILE A 462 -15.43 -11.85 7.79
C ILE A 462 -16.18 -11.20 8.95
N LEU A 463 -17.52 -11.27 8.94
CA LEU A 463 -18.33 -10.68 10.01
C LEU A 463 -18.12 -11.40 11.34
N GLN A 464 -17.98 -12.73 11.30
CA GLN A 464 -17.63 -13.52 12.48
C GLN A 464 -16.26 -13.11 13.03
N PHE A 465 -15.25 -12.94 12.16
CA PHE A 465 -13.94 -12.44 12.58
C PHE A 465 -14.03 -11.06 13.23
N ILE A 466 -14.78 -10.12 12.64
CA ILE A 466 -14.96 -8.78 13.21
C ILE A 466 -15.62 -8.90 14.59
N ALA A 467 -16.70 -9.67 14.72
CA ALA A 467 -17.38 -9.85 16.01
C ALA A 467 -16.47 -10.48 17.08
N ASP A 468 -15.69 -11.50 16.73
CA ASP A 468 -14.85 -12.26 17.66
C ASP A 468 -13.58 -11.51 18.09
N PHE A 469 -13.05 -10.63 17.23
CA PHE A 469 -11.76 -9.95 17.42
C PHE A 469 -11.90 -8.42 17.53
N THR A 470 -13.10 -7.90 17.83
CA THR A 470 -13.29 -6.51 18.26
C THR A 470 -13.26 -6.43 19.79
N VAL A 471 -12.51 -5.45 20.32
CA VAL A 471 -12.52 -5.08 21.73
C VAL A 471 -12.80 -3.59 21.85
N ASP A 472 -13.49 -3.19 22.92
CA ASP A 472 -13.68 -1.78 23.26
C ASP A 472 -12.54 -1.33 24.18
N VAL A 473 -11.83 -0.28 23.77
CA VAL A 473 -10.77 0.34 24.58
C VAL A 473 -11.26 1.69 25.05
N GLU A 474 -11.24 1.89 26.37
CA GLU A 474 -11.71 3.13 26.99
C GLU A 474 -11.00 4.36 26.41
N GLY A 475 -11.80 5.33 25.94
CA GLY A 475 -11.30 6.55 25.31
C GLY A 475 -10.80 6.39 23.87
N VAL A 476 -10.81 5.19 23.27
CA VAL A 476 -10.46 4.94 21.86
C VAL A 476 -11.64 4.37 21.07
N GLY A 477 -12.49 3.56 21.70
CA GLY A 477 -13.61 2.85 21.07
C GLY A 477 -13.21 1.48 20.52
N HIS A 478 -13.94 1.00 19.52
CA HIS A 478 -13.75 -0.36 19.00
C HIS A 478 -12.49 -0.50 18.13
N VAL A 479 -11.59 -1.40 18.55
CA VAL A 479 -10.32 -1.71 17.87
C VAL A 479 -10.13 -3.21 17.72
N CYS A 480 -9.22 -3.61 16.83
CA CYS A 480 -8.83 -5.01 16.66
C CYS A 480 -8.14 -5.51 17.93
N SER A 481 -8.55 -6.65 18.47
CA SER A 481 -8.05 -7.18 19.74
C SER A 481 -6.54 -7.52 19.69
N PHE A 482 -6.02 -7.90 18.52
CA PHE A 482 -4.58 -8.12 18.32
C PHE A 482 -3.76 -6.84 18.42
N SER A 483 -4.34 -5.67 18.06
CA SER A 483 -3.65 -4.39 18.20
C SER A 483 -3.68 -3.83 19.62
N ALA A 484 -4.55 -4.32 20.49
CA ALA A 484 -4.54 -3.97 21.92
C ALA A 484 -3.48 -4.75 22.72
N PHE A 485 -2.75 -5.67 22.08
CA PHE A 485 -1.74 -6.53 22.71
C PHE A 485 -2.25 -7.31 23.95
N ASP A 486 -3.49 -7.81 23.87
CA ASP A 486 -4.13 -8.63 24.91
C ASP A 486 -3.55 -10.05 24.95
N PHE A 487 -2.44 -10.22 25.68
CA PHE A 487 -1.78 -11.52 25.87
C PHE A 487 -2.66 -12.57 26.58
N PRO A 488 -3.44 -12.25 27.62
CA PRO A 488 -4.39 -13.20 28.21
C PRO A 488 -5.34 -13.84 27.18
N ARG A 489 -5.85 -13.06 26.21
CA ARG A 489 -6.80 -13.54 25.20
C ARG A 489 -6.16 -14.12 23.94
N HIS A 490 -4.91 -13.76 23.63
CA HIS A 490 -4.31 -14.10 22.33
C HIS A 490 -2.88 -14.67 22.40
N GLY A 491 -2.32 -14.86 23.59
CA GLY A 491 -0.93 -15.25 23.81
C GLY A 491 -0.53 -16.62 23.25
N ASN A 492 0.71 -16.70 22.77
CA ASN A 492 1.34 -17.92 22.28
C ASN A 492 2.71 -18.16 22.96
N SER A 493 2.77 -19.13 23.87
CA SER A 493 4.01 -19.43 24.61
C SER A 493 5.18 -19.90 23.73
N ASN A 494 4.93 -20.42 22.53
CA ASN A 494 6.01 -20.75 21.59
C ASN A 494 6.78 -19.52 21.10
N TYR A 495 6.23 -18.32 21.30
CA TYR A 495 6.82 -17.03 20.93
C TYR A 495 7.09 -16.16 22.16
N GLY A 496 7.16 -16.77 23.36
CA GLY A 496 7.54 -16.07 24.60
C GLY A 496 6.40 -15.39 25.35
N SER A 497 5.13 -15.61 24.97
CA SER A 497 4.00 -15.11 25.75
C SER A 497 3.82 -15.89 27.06
N PRO A 498 3.54 -15.23 28.20
CA PRO A 498 3.26 -15.90 29.47
C PRO A 498 1.95 -16.72 29.43
N TYR A 499 1.07 -16.45 28.45
CA TYR A 499 -0.19 -17.18 28.25
C TYR A 499 -0.13 -18.03 26.98
N ASN A 500 -0.85 -19.17 27.00
CA ASN A 500 -0.97 -20.05 25.83
C ASN A 500 -2.45 -20.31 25.53
N VAL A 501 -2.96 -19.63 24.51
CA VAL A 501 -4.36 -19.68 24.13
C VAL A 501 -4.55 -20.62 22.91
N PRO A 502 -5.74 -21.22 22.68
CA PRO A 502 -5.98 -22.04 21.49
C PRO A 502 -5.68 -21.33 20.15
N ARG A 503 -5.34 -22.13 19.13
CA ARG A 503 -5.01 -21.64 17.77
C ARG A 503 -6.09 -20.78 17.14
N SER A 504 -7.37 -21.04 17.45
CA SER A 504 -8.51 -20.28 16.96
C SER A 504 -8.48 -18.82 17.43
N GLN A 505 -7.99 -18.56 18.63
CA GLN A 505 -7.96 -17.22 19.23
C GLN A 505 -6.62 -16.51 19.06
N ARG A 506 -5.47 -17.20 19.04
CA ARG A 506 -4.15 -16.53 18.87
C ARG A 506 -3.78 -16.15 17.43
N SER A 507 -2.89 -15.18 17.25
CA SER A 507 -2.36 -14.82 15.92
C SER A 507 -1.49 -15.94 15.30
N SER A 508 -1.45 -16.03 13.97
CA SER A 508 -0.62 -17.00 13.25
C SER A 508 0.85 -16.57 13.28
N GLN A 509 1.75 -17.56 13.50
CA GLN A 509 3.21 -17.37 13.54
C GLN A 509 3.73 -16.35 14.57
N GLY A 510 2.99 -16.16 15.68
CA GLY A 510 3.38 -15.27 16.77
C GLY A 510 3.46 -13.81 16.35
N LYS A 511 2.56 -13.39 15.44
CA LYS A 511 2.60 -12.06 14.85
C LYS A 511 2.35 -10.98 15.89
N MET A 512 1.40 -11.20 16.80
CA MET A 512 1.11 -10.27 17.90
C MET A 512 2.32 -10.05 18.81
N GLU A 513 3.01 -11.12 19.20
CA GLU A 513 4.22 -11.05 20.05
C GLU A 513 5.34 -10.27 19.37
N LYS A 514 5.59 -10.55 18.08
CA LYS A 514 6.58 -9.81 17.27
C LYS A 514 6.21 -8.34 17.10
N SER A 515 4.92 -8.06 16.88
CA SER A 515 4.39 -6.71 16.77
C SER A 515 4.58 -5.93 18.07
N PHE A 516 4.35 -6.55 19.23
CA PHE A 516 4.57 -5.94 20.54
C PHE A 516 6.03 -5.55 20.76
N LEU A 517 6.97 -6.49 20.57
CA LEU A 517 8.41 -6.21 20.75
C LEU A 517 8.90 -5.10 19.82
N ARG A 518 8.38 -5.07 18.59
CA ARG A 518 8.74 -4.04 17.60
C ARG A 518 8.12 -2.69 17.94
N TYR A 519 6.88 -2.68 18.43
CA TYR A 519 6.22 -1.47 18.87
C TYR A 519 7.00 -0.85 20.05
N ASP A 520 7.39 -1.67 21.01
CA ASP A 520 8.18 -1.27 22.18
C ASP A 520 9.53 -0.67 21.78
N HIS A 521 10.28 -1.36 20.92
CA HIS A 521 11.56 -0.88 20.41
C HIS A 521 11.48 0.45 19.65
N ASN A 522 10.39 0.72 18.93
CA ASN A 522 10.27 1.95 18.15
C ASN A 522 9.83 3.18 18.96
N HIS A 523 9.30 2.99 20.18
CA HIS A 523 8.70 4.07 20.98
C HIS A 523 9.35 4.26 22.35
N TYR A 524 10.03 3.25 22.89
CA TYR A 524 10.60 3.29 24.26
C TYR A 524 12.08 2.92 24.34
N SER A 525 12.69 2.45 23.25
CA SER A 525 14.14 2.24 23.11
C SER A 525 14.77 3.31 22.25
#